data_AF-A0A7C7AIH8-F1
#
_entry.id   AF-A0A7C7AIH8-F1
#
_cell.length_a   1.000
_cell.length_b   1.000
_cell.length_c   1.000
_cell.angle_alpha   90.00
_cell.angle_beta   90.00
_cell.angle_gamma   90.00
#
_symmetry.space_group_name_H-M   'P 1'
#
loop_
_entity.id
_entity.type
_entity.pdbx_description
1 polymer ?
#
loop_
_entity_poly.entity_id
_entity_poly.type
_entity_poly.pdbx_seq_one_letter_code
_entity_poly.pdbx_strand_id
1 'polypeptide(L)'
;MVRIRILCLVICICLLGTQAYALSGNTDSEYTMKNNLEKMYGINILIAQEDEGDFIDCLQAIERSLKKFPHNIIKEITDYYLKKGIVTNVIIDKTENIKDLFTGYRNKDASNIYIKVLDSSLHSGSCFISEESIMHEIGHFISNYLVKTSDLSQLKKEFEKLNKGYMYGTWDSDYCQVFINKHSANSFEDEISDLIWYAETHPSVLRNMDGGDITTIHKKIKLLAQVLEDNFNSISQNTKLWYDAIPQKPQGWAKEIIEEMKNASLIPEEFKGMYEAYISRKDFYRLVINLLNNKIGEENLTNYFGVIKYEECVALDPVKGVFIDEDNIHEAYPMELLSTEFFNNPEGFMSRLEIAKILIYIGSKLGMDITGYEVIEYRDISLVEETERPYIYLAASKGLLKGDGLNFKPYDYCTYQEAYIILMRFYNII
;
A
#
# COMPACT_ATOMS: atom_id res chain seq x y z
N MET A 1 -43.54 32.75 12.49
CA MET A 1 -43.66 31.77 13.60
C MET A 1 -42.75 30.61 13.26
N VAL A 2 -41.65 30.51 13.99
CA VAL A 2 -40.42 29.81 13.63
C VAL A 2 -40.55 28.32 13.93
N ARG A 3 -40.41 27.45 12.92
CA ARG A 3 -40.09 26.03 13.10
C ARG A 3 -38.65 25.82 12.62
N ILE A 4 -37.70 26.05 13.53
CA ILE A 4 -36.27 25.79 13.34
C ILE A 4 -35.90 24.54 14.13
N ARG A 5 -35.42 23.54 13.39
CA ARG A 5 -34.29 22.64 13.67
C ARG A 5 -34.18 22.05 15.08
N ILE A 6 -34.67 20.81 15.22
CA ILE A 6 -34.10 19.80 16.13
C ILE A 6 -33.66 18.63 15.24
N LEU A 7 -32.50 18.77 14.59
CA LEU A 7 -31.82 17.67 13.89
C LEU A 7 -30.28 17.81 13.94
N CYS A 8 -29.76 18.60 14.89
CA CYS A 8 -28.32 18.89 15.02
C CYS A 8 -27.65 18.20 16.23
N LEU A 9 -28.24 17.17 16.83
CA LEU A 9 -27.63 16.56 18.02
C LEU A 9 -27.55 15.02 18.04
N VAL A 10 -27.89 14.35 16.93
CA VAL A 10 -27.82 12.87 16.86
C VAL A 10 -26.66 12.37 15.98
N ILE A 11 -26.04 13.23 15.17
CA ILE A 11 -24.91 12.84 14.31
C ILE A 11 -23.56 12.79 15.08
N CYS A 12 -23.45 13.43 16.25
CA CYS A 12 -22.18 13.48 16.99
C CYS A 12 -21.93 12.31 17.95
N ILE A 13 -22.85 11.36 18.13
CA ILE A 13 -22.70 10.27 19.12
C ILE A 13 -22.31 8.93 18.49
N CYS A 14 -22.44 8.75 17.17
CA CYS A 14 -22.04 7.49 16.52
C CYS A 14 -20.54 7.39 16.17
N LEU A 15 -19.74 8.44 16.42
CA LEU A 15 -18.29 8.45 16.16
C LEU A 15 -17.44 8.31 17.43
N LEU A 16 -18.04 8.35 18.63
CA LEU A 16 -17.31 8.18 19.89
C LEU A 16 -17.33 6.72 20.32
N GLY A 17 -16.68 5.87 19.54
CA GLY A 17 -16.19 4.59 20.02
C GLY A 17 -15.00 4.84 20.94
N THR A 18 -15.25 5.17 22.20
CA THR A 18 -14.21 5.11 23.24
C THR A 18 -13.85 3.64 23.46
N GLN A 19 -12.83 3.16 22.75
CA GLN A 19 -12.12 1.96 23.18
C GLN A 19 -10.95 2.40 24.06
N ALA A 20 -11.15 2.26 25.36
CA ALA A 20 -10.04 2.16 26.29
C ALA A 20 -9.20 0.95 25.87
N TYR A 21 -7.96 1.19 25.46
CA TYR A 21 -6.99 0.13 25.26
C TYR A 21 -6.72 -0.55 26.61
N ALA A 22 -7.42 -1.65 26.85
CA ALA A 22 -6.99 -2.65 27.80
C ALA A 22 -5.95 -3.52 27.08
N LEU A 23 -4.67 -3.29 27.39
CA LEU A 23 -3.60 -4.26 27.18
C LEU A 23 -3.92 -5.49 28.05
N SER A 24 -4.67 -6.43 27.50
CA SER A 24 -4.70 -7.81 27.98
C SER A 24 -4.23 -8.68 26.82
N GLY A 25 -3.05 -9.31 26.96
CA GLY A 25 -2.55 -10.30 26.00
C GLY A 25 -3.63 -11.34 25.74
N ASN A 26 -4.09 -11.41 24.50
CA ASN A 26 -5.28 -12.15 24.12
C ASN A 26 -4.88 -13.19 23.07
N THR A 27 -4.39 -14.33 23.55
CA THR A 27 -4.02 -15.50 22.72
C THR A 27 -5.15 -15.91 21.77
N ASP A 28 -6.42 -15.68 22.14
CA ASP A 28 -7.59 -15.87 21.27
C ASP A 28 -7.56 -15.01 19.98
N SER A 29 -6.97 -13.82 20.01
CA SER A 29 -6.82 -12.94 18.84
C SER A 29 -5.74 -13.44 17.88
N GLU A 30 -4.64 -13.99 18.40
CA GLU A 30 -3.54 -14.55 17.59
C GLU A 30 -3.98 -15.78 16.79
N TYR A 31 -4.62 -16.76 17.44
CA TYR A 31 -5.15 -17.94 16.75
C TYR A 31 -6.22 -17.58 15.72
N THR A 32 -7.08 -16.60 16.04
CA THR A 32 -8.09 -16.10 15.11
C THR A 32 -7.44 -15.46 13.88
N MET A 33 -6.41 -14.63 14.09
CA MET A 33 -5.66 -14.00 13.00
C MET A 33 -4.96 -15.03 12.12
N LYS A 34 -4.23 -15.97 12.72
CA LYS A 34 -3.58 -17.08 12.01
C LYS A 34 -4.59 -17.85 11.14
N ASN A 35 -5.69 -18.32 11.73
CA ASN A 35 -6.72 -19.09 11.02
C ASN A 35 -7.34 -18.28 9.86
N ASN A 36 -7.54 -16.98 10.04
CA ASN A 36 -8.06 -16.10 9.00
C ASN A 36 -7.08 -15.99 7.83
N LEU A 37 -5.79 -15.79 8.10
CA LEU A 37 -4.75 -15.74 7.05
C LEU A 37 -4.64 -17.07 6.30
N GLU A 38 -4.59 -18.19 7.02
CA GLU A 38 -4.52 -19.54 6.44
C GLU A 38 -5.70 -19.80 5.51
N LYS A 39 -6.92 -19.46 5.96
CA LYS A 39 -8.13 -19.62 5.16
C LYS A 39 -8.17 -18.68 3.96
N MET A 40 -7.78 -17.42 4.14
CA MET A 40 -7.84 -16.39 3.09
C MET A 40 -6.87 -16.68 1.95
N TYR A 41 -5.65 -17.10 2.28
CA TYR A 41 -4.57 -17.29 1.30
C TYR A 41 -4.30 -18.75 0.94
N GLY A 42 -4.95 -19.71 1.61
CA GLY A 42 -4.73 -21.14 1.36
C GLY A 42 -3.34 -21.61 1.79
N ILE A 43 -2.78 -20.99 2.84
CA ILE A 43 -1.46 -21.29 3.40
C ILE A 43 -1.60 -22.00 4.75
N ASN A 44 -0.52 -22.59 5.23
CA ASN A 44 -0.36 -23.07 6.60
C ASN A 44 0.82 -22.35 7.26
N ILE A 45 0.61 -21.69 8.40
CA ILE A 45 1.64 -20.92 9.10
C ILE A 45 2.24 -21.82 10.20
N LEU A 46 3.52 -22.12 10.04
CA LEU A 46 4.30 -22.98 10.92
C LEU A 46 5.35 -22.13 11.65
N ILE A 47 5.28 -22.09 12.99
CA ILE A 47 6.21 -21.32 13.83
C ILE A 47 7.10 -22.32 14.57
N ALA A 48 8.42 -22.24 14.37
CA ALA A 48 9.36 -23.13 15.02
C ALA A 48 9.48 -22.81 16.51
N GLN A 49 9.20 -23.82 17.36
CA GLN A 49 9.15 -23.78 18.83
C GLN A 49 7.97 -22.96 19.37
N GLU A 50 6.96 -23.66 19.90
CA GLU A 50 5.88 -23.12 20.75
C GLU A 50 6.45 -22.62 22.10
N ASP A 51 7.48 -21.79 22.08
CA ASP A 51 7.76 -20.94 23.23
C ASP A 51 6.57 -19.98 23.36
N GLU A 52 6.06 -19.83 24.58
CA GLU A 52 4.91 -19.00 25.00
C GLU A 52 5.13 -17.48 24.77
N GLY A 53 5.73 -17.10 23.64
CA GLY A 53 5.91 -15.73 23.19
C GLY A 53 4.77 -15.27 22.30
N ASP A 54 4.40 -14.01 22.42
CA ASP A 54 3.45 -13.33 21.54
C ASP A 54 4.04 -13.26 20.11
N PHE A 55 3.37 -13.87 19.14
CA PHE A 55 3.73 -13.83 17.72
C PHE A 55 2.80 -12.92 16.92
N ILE A 56 1.96 -12.12 17.58
CA ILE A 56 1.01 -11.23 16.90
C ILE A 56 1.71 -10.28 15.93
N ASP A 57 2.86 -9.73 16.31
CA ASP A 57 3.63 -8.80 15.48
C ASP A 57 4.10 -9.48 14.18
N CYS A 58 4.53 -10.74 14.29
CA CYS A 58 4.96 -11.54 13.15
C CYS A 58 3.76 -11.90 12.24
N LEU A 59 2.59 -12.21 12.81
CA LEU A 59 1.35 -12.40 12.03
C LEU A 59 0.88 -11.10 11.35
N GLN A 60 0.98 -9.95 12.02
CA GLN A 60 0.65 -8.64 11.46
C GLN A 60 1.57 -8.24 10.32
N ALA A 61 2.88 -8.49 10.45
CA ALA A 61 3.83 -8.25 9.36
C ALA A 61 3.53 -9.14 8.14
N ILE A 62 3.18 -10.41 8.35
CA ILE A 62 2.74 -11.31 7.27
C ILE A 62 1.45 -10.81 6.62
N GLU A 63 0.44 -10.44 7.41
CA GLU A 63 -0.82 -9.91 6.90
C GLU A 63 -0.59 -8.66 6.04
N ARG A 64 0.17 -7.70 6.55
CA ARG A 64 0.51 -6.46 5.82
C ARG A 64 1.21 -6.78 4.50
N SER A 65 2.20 -7.67 4.52
CA SER A 65 2.96 -8.07 3.34
C SER A 65 2.08 -8.75 2.28
N LEU A 66 1.21 -9.67 2.69
CA LEU A 66 0.29 -10.36 1.77
C LEU A 66 -0.76 -9.42 1.17
N LYS A 67 -1.20 -8.41 1.92
CA LYS A 67 -2.18 -7.40 1.48
C LYS A 67 -1.64 -6.42 0.43
N LYS A 68 -0.31 -6.29 0.26
CA LYS A 68 0.29 -5.43 -0.77
C LYS A 68 -0.01 -5.93 -2.19
N PHE A 69 -0.14 -7.25 -2.36
CA PHE A 69 -0.46 -7.86 -3.64
C PHE A 69 -1.96 -7.79 -3.99
N PRO A 70 -2.33 -7.70 -5.29
CA PRO A 70 -3.70 -7.87 -5.74
C PRO A 70 -4.40 -9.09 -5.12
N HIS A 71 -5.66 -8.86 -4.75
CA HIS A 71 -6.47 -9.86 -4.05
C HIS A 71 -6.54 -11.16 -4.86
N ASN A 72 -6.10 -12.25 -4.24
CA ASN A 72 -6.02 -13.63 -4.74
C ASN A 72 -4.73 -14.09 -5.44
N ILE A 73 -3.72 -13.24 -5.74
CA ILE A 73 -2.47 -13.73 -6.37
C ILE A 73 -1.90 -14.91 -5.58
N ILE A 74 -1.68 -14.72 -4.27
CA ILE A 74 -1.12 -15.75 -3.40
C ILE A 74 -2.03 -16.99 -3.39
N LYS A 75 -3.35 -16.79 -3.35
CA LYS A 75 -4.32 -17.88 -3.34
C LYS A 75 -4.33 -18.69 -4.65
N GLU A 76 -4.13 -18.05 -5.80
CA GLU A 76 -4.03 -18.75 -7.08
C GLU A 76 -2.81 -19.67 -7.13
N ILE A 77 -1.68 -19.23 -6.55
CA ILE A 77 -0.46 -20.04 -6.42
C ILE A 77 -0.71 -21.22 -5.49
N THR A 78 -1.29 -20.99 -4.31
CA THR A 78 -1.55 -22.07 -3.34
C THR A 78 -2.59 -23.06 -3.86
N ASP A 79 -3.64 -22.61 -4.54
CA ASP A 79 -4.63 -23.48 -5.19
C ASP A 79 -4.01 -24.34 -6.30
N TYR A 80 -3.03 -23.81 -7.05
CA TYR A 80 -2.27 -24.59 -8.02
C TYR A 80 -1.47 -25.73 -7.37
N TYR A 81 -0.77 -25.45 -6.27
CA TYR A 81 -0.04 -26.47 -5.53
C TYR A 81 -0.98 -27.48 -4.86
N LEU A 82 -2.08 -27.01 -4.28
CA LEU A 82 -3.09 -27.85 -3.64
C LEU A 82 -3.73 -28.83 -4.62
N LYS A 83 -4.02 -28.41 -5.85
CA LYS A 83 -4.50 -29.31 -6.93
C LYS A 83 -3.52 -30.44 -7.26
N LYS A 84 -2.24 -30.28 -6.91
CA LYS A 84 -1.18 -31.29 -7.06
C LYS A 84 -0.91 -32.06 -5.77
N GLY A 85 -1.72 -31.87 -4.73
CA GLY A 85 -1.56 -32.51 -3.42
C GLY A 85 -0.43 -31.91 -2.58
N ILE A 86 0.04 -30.71 -2.90
CA ILE A 86 1.12 -30.02 -2.20
C ILE A 86 0.51 -28.89 -1.36
N VAL A 87 0.74 -28.91 -0.06
CA VAL A 87 0.32 -27.85 0.86
C VAL A 87 1.42 -26.80 0.92
N THR A 88 1.06 -25.53 0.74
CA THR A 88 1.98 -24.40 0.91
C THR A 88 2.07 -23.99 2.37
N ASN A 89 3.30 -23.94 2.88
CA ASN A 89 3.56 -23.52 4.26
C ASN A 89 4.33 -22.19 4.27
N VAL A 90 3.98 -21.31 5.21
CA VAL A 90 4.80 -20.18 5.65
C VAL A 90 5.53 -20.64 6.91
N ILE A 91 6.83 -20.87 6.80
CA ILE A 91 7.66 -21.45 7.84
C ILE A 91 8.50 -20.34 8.46
N ILE A 92 8.22 -20.04 9.74
CA ILE A 92 8.92 -19.03 10.52
C ILE A 92 9.95 -19.73 11.40
N ASP A 93 11.23 -19.52 11.07
CA ASP A 93 12.35 -20.11 11.77
C ASP A 93 13.14 -19.02 12.51
N LYS A 94 13.36 -19.21 13.81
CA LYS A 94 14.25 -18.35 14.59
C LYS A 94 15.72 -18.64 14.26
N THR A 95 16.55 -17.61 14.29
CA THR A 95 18.02 -17.70 14.23
C THR A 95 18.67 -16.69 15.16
N GLU A 96 19.72 -17.10 15.85
CA GLU A 96 20.57 -16.20 16.66
C GLU A 96 21.60 -15.44 15.81
N ASN A 97 21.79 -15.84 14.55
CA ASN A 97 22.82 -15.30 13.67
C ASN A 97 22.21 -14.36 12.64
N ILE A 98 22.55 -13.07 12.74
CA ILE A 98 22.13 -12.04 11.78
C ILE A 98 22.43 -12.44 10.34
N LYS A 99 23.54 -13.14 10.07
CA LYS A 99 23.87 -13.57 8.70
C LYS A 99 22.83 -14.54 8.15
N ASP A 100 22.20 -15.33 9.02
CA ASP A 100 21.24 -16.35 8.59
C ASP A 100 19.93 -15.73 8.09
N LEU A 101 19.61 -14.49 8.49
CA LEU A 101 18.52 -13.70 7.91
C LEU A 101 18.70 -13.47 6.41
N PHE A 102 19.94 -13.43 5.95
CA PHE A 102 20.33 -13.03 4.60
C PHE A 102 20.89 -14.20 3.79
N THR A 103 21.19 -15.32 4.43
CA THR A 103 21.54 -16.54 3.70
C THR A 103 20.26 -17.18 3.22
N GLY A 104 19.90 -16.87 1.96
CA GLY A 104 18.81 -17.52 1.27
C GLY A 104 18.90 -19.03 1.48
N TYR A 105 17.95 -19.57 2.24
CA TYR A 105 17.75 -21.00 2.24
C TYR A 105 17.28 -21.30 0.82
N ARG A 106 18.21 -21.70 -0.06
CA ARG A 106 17.88 -22.35 -1.33
C ARG A 106 17.23 -23.69 -1.00
N ASN A 107 16.03 -23.65 -0.43
CA ASN A 107 15.34 -24.85 -0.03
C ASN A 107 14.65 -25.45 -1.26
N LYS A 108 14.75 -26.77 -1.34
CA LYS A 108 14.43 -27.60 -2.50
C LYS A 108 12.94 -27.64 -2.85
N ASP A 109 12.10 -26.93 -2.10
CA ASP A 109 10.65 -26.93 -2.25
C ASP A 109 10.08 -25.52 -2.47
N ALA A 110 9.96 -25.19 -3.75
CA ALA A 110 9.42 -23.94 -4.28
C ALA A 110 7.94 -23.66 -3.89
N SER A 111 7.25 -24.59 -3.22
CA SER A 111 5.87 -24.40 -2.77
C SER A 111 5.74 -23.81 -1.37
N ASN A 112 6.83 -23.58 -0.64
CA ASN A 112 6.81 -23.00 0.71
C ASN A 112 7.49 -21.62 0.73
N ILE A 113 7.12 -20.80 1.71
CA ILE A 113 7.71 -19.50 2.03
C ILE A 113 8.50 -19.68 3.33
N TYR A 114 9.80 -19.40 3.31
CA TYR A 114 10.67 -19.56 4.48
C TYR A 114 11.08 -18.20 4.99
N ILE A 115 10.71 -17.86 6.22
CA ILE A 115 11.03 -16.58 6.81
C ILE A 115 11.91 -16.79 8.03
N LYS A 116 13.07 -16.14 8.04
CA LYS A 116 14.00 -16.14 9.17
C LYS A 116 13.72 -14.93 10.06
N VAL A 117 13.66 -15.19 11.36
CA VAL A 117 13.44 -14.19 12.42
C VAL A 117 14.65 -14.20 13.33
N LEU A 118 15.14 -13.02 13.72
CA LEU A 118 16.19 -12.92 14.73
C LEU A 118 15.62 -13.28 16.10
N ASP A 119 16.28 -14.20 16.79
CA ASP A 119 16.03 -14.45 18.20
C ASP A 119 16.55 -13.24 19.00
N SER A 120 15.64 -12.41 19.48
CA SER A 120 15.96 -11.05 19.93
C SER A 120 16.06 -10.99 21.45
N SER A 121 17.27 -10.69 21.95
CA SER A 121 17.51 -10.04 23.25
C SER A 121 17.59 -8.51 23.14
N LEU A 122 17.31 -7.94 21.95
CA LEU A 122 17.51 -6.52 21.62
C LEU A 122 16.20 -5.70 21.60
N HIS A 123 15.05 -6.36 21.47
CA HIS A 123 13.72 -5.75 21.60
C HIS A 123 12.90 -6.53 22.63
N SER A 124 11.99 -5.85 23.33
CA SER A 124 11.10 -6.47 24.32
C SER A 124 10.03 -7.38 23.70
N GLY A 125 9.93 -7.43 22.37
CA GLY A 125 9.06 -8.35 21.63
C GLY A 125 9.74 -9.69 21.34
N SER A 126 8.99 -10.77 21.45
CA SER A 126 9.43 -12.17 21.29
C SER A 126 9.82 -12.59 19.87
N CYS A 127 9.55 -11.75 18.85
CA CYS A 127 9.75 -12.06 17.43
C CYS A 127 9.82 -10.74 16.63
N PHE A 128 10.99 -10.35 16.09
CA PHE A 128 11.09 -9.23 15.14
C PHE A 128 11.36 -9.74 13.72
N ILE A 129 10.44 -9.45 12.81
CA ILE A 129 10.50 -9.83 11.40
C ILE A 129 10.37 -8.56 10.55
N SER A 130 11.31 -8.34 9.64
CA SER A 130 11.25 -7.18 8.74
C SER A 130 10.30 -7.45 7.59
N GLU A 131 9.43 -6.48 7.26
CA GLU A 131 8.57 -6.57 6.08
C GLU A 131 9.39 -6.75 4.80
N GLU A 132 10.58 -6.16 4.72
CA GLU A 132 11.51 -6.33 3.59
C GLU A 132 11.87 -7.81 3.38
N SER A 133 12.21 -8.52 4.46
CA SER A 133 12.54 -9.94 4.39
C SER A 133 11.33 -10.78 3.96
N ILE A 134 10.14 -10.50 4.49
CA ILE A 134 8.92 -11.21 4.10
C ILE A 134 8.64 -10.99 2.61
N MET A 135 8.72 -9.74 2.15
CA MET A 135 8.42 -9.36 0.78
C MET A 135 9.41 -9.94 -0.23
N HIS A 136 10.70 -10.01 0.14
CA HIS A 136 11.71 -10.68 -0.65
C HIS A 136 11.37 -12.18 -0.86
N GLU A 137 11.00 -12.88 0.22
CA GLU A 137 10.63 -14.30 0.16
C GLU A 137 9.31 -14.55 -0.60
N ILE A 138 8.33 -13.65 -0.48
CA ILE A 138 7.12 -13.70 -1.31
C ILE A 138 7.46 -13.45 -2.79
N GLY A 139 8.39 -12.53 -3.08
CA GLY A 139 8.91 -12.31 -4.43
C GLY A 139 9.50 -13.58 -5.04
N HIS A 140 10.29 -14.33 -4.27
CA HIS A 140 10.78 -15.64 -4.68
C HIS A 140 9.64 -16.67 -4.87
N PHE A 141 8.66 -16.71 -3.97
CA PHE A 141 7.51 -17.62 -4.09
C PHE A 141 6.73 -17.40 -5.40
N ILE A 142 6.45 -16.14 -5.75
CA ILE A 142 5.78 -15.76 -7.00
C ILE A 142 6.68 -16.07 -8.22
N SER A 143 7.96 -15.70 -8.16
CA SER A 143 8.94 -15.99 -9.23
C SER A 143 9.02 -17.48 -9.53
N ASN A 144 9.15 -18.31 -8.48
CA ASN A 144 9.22 -19.76 -8.58
C ASN A 144 7.96 -20.37 -9.20
N TYR A 145 6.78 -19.85 -8.85
CA TYR A 145 5.53 -20.25 -9.49
C TYR A 145 5.56 -19.96 -10.99
N LEU A 146 5.89 -18.72 -11.38
CA LEU A 146 5.95 -18.30 -12.78
C LEU A 146 6.91 -19.15 -13.60
N VAL A 147 8.13 -19.38 -13.10
CA VAL A 147 9.14 -20.25 -13.75
C VAL A 147 8.62 -21.67 -13.95
N LYS A 148 7.79 -22.16 -13.02
CA LYS A 148 7.25 -23.54 -13.04
C LYS A 148 6.03 -23.69 -13.93
N THR A 149 5.24 -22.65 -14.13
CA THR A 149 3.95 -22.70 -14.85
C THR A 149 4.00 -22.09 -16.24
N SER A 150 4.99 -21.25 -16.52
CA SER A 150 5.01 -20.36 -17.69
C SER A 150 6.31 -20.48 -18.46
N ASP A 151 6.26 -20.31 -19.79
CA ASP A 151 7.47 -20.19 -20.60
C ASP A 151 7.99 -18.75 -20.55
N LEU A 152 8.98 -18.51 -19.68
CA LEU A 152 9.61 -17.21 -19.52
C LEU A 152 10.76 -16.94 -20.51
N SER A 153 10.97 -17.80 -21.51
CA SER A 153 12.12 -17.66 -22.42
C SER A 153 12.09 -16.38 -23.26
N GLN A 154 10.90 -15.87 -23.59
CA GLN A 154 10.77 -14.57 -24.26
C GLN A 154 11.07 -13.39 -23.32
N LEU A 155 10.58 -13.44 -22.07
CA LEU A 155 10.88 -12.44 -21.05
C LEU A 155 12.39 -12.37 -20.81
N LYS A 156 13.04 -13.53 -20.65
CA LYS A 156 14.48 -13.66 -20.46
C LYS A 156 15.27 -13.02 -21.60
N LYS A 157 14.90 -13.27 -22.86
CA LYS A 157 15.56 -12.65 -24.03
C LYS A 157 15.44 -11.12 -24.02
N GLU A 158 14.27 -10.58 -23.68
CA GLU A 158 14.09 -9.12 -23.59
C GLU A 158 14.88 -8.53 -22.42
N PHE A 159 14.95 -9.23 -21.27
CA PHE A 159 15.80 -8.83 -20.15
C PHE A 159 17.29 -8.81 -20.55
N GLU A 160 17.80 -9.88 -21.16
CA GLU A 160 19.18 -9.96 -21.65
C GLU A 160 19.51 -8.85 -22.66
N LYS A 161 18.56 -8.49 -23.53
CA LYS A 161 18.71 -7.34 -24.45
C LYS A 161 18.73 -6.01 -23.72
N LEU A 162 17.85 -5.83 -22.73
CA LEU A 162 17.84 -4.66 -21.85
C LEU A 162 19.10 -4.58 -20.98
N ASN A 163 19.77 -5.71 -20.74
CA ASN A 163 21.02 -5.77 -20.00
C ASN A 163 22.22 -5.18 -20.77
N LYS A 164 22.08 -4.79 -22.04
CA LYS A 164 23.13 -4.10 -22.82
C LYS A 164 24.52 -4.76 -22.73
N GLY A 165 24.58 -6.10 -22.63
CA GLY A 165 25.83 -6.87 -22.55
C GLY A 165 26.28 -7.25 -21.14
N TYR A 166 25.60 -6.79 -20.08
CA TYR A 166 25.81 -7.33 -18.73
C TYR A 166 25.26 -8.76 -18.65
N MET A 167 26.13 -9.70 -18.28
CA MET A 167 25.76 -11.10 -18.08
C MET A 167 25.40 -11.33 -16.61
N TYR A 168 24.40 -12.17 -16.36
CA TYR A 168 24.14 -12.67 -15.02
C TYR A 168 25.39 -13.34 -14.43
N GLY A 169 25.64 -13.12 -13.15
CA GLY A 169 26.80 -13.58 -12.40
C GLY A 169 28.02 -12.64 -12.46
N THR A 170 27.91 -11.47 -13.12
CA THR A 170 29.00 -10.49 -13.23
C THR A 170 28.70 -9.19 -12.48
N TRP A 171 29.73 -8.63 -11.81
CA TRP A 171 29.59 -7.54 -10.81
C TRP A 171 30.50 -6.35 -11.12
N ASP A 172 30.35 -5.75 -12.30
CA ASP A 172 31.11 -4.54 -12.65
C ASP A 172 30.46 -3.27 -12.08
N SER A 173 31.18 -2.15 -12.04
CA SER A 173 30.79 -0.92 -11.31
C SER A 173 29.45 -0.29 -11.71
N ASP A 174 28.91 -0.63 -12.89
CA ASP A 174 27.73 -0.01 -13.48
C ASP A 174 26.50 -0.94 -13.50
N TYR A 175 26.54 -2.06 -12.79
CA TYR A 175 25.41 -3.02 -12.74
C TYR A 175 24.10 -2.35 -12.30
N CYS A 176 24.17 -1.32 -11.44
CA CYS A 176 23.02 -0.59 -10.91
C CYS A 176 22.24 0.21 -11.97
N GLN A 177 22.79 0.39 -13.18
CA GLN A 177 22.06 0.99 -14.31
C GLN A 177 21.06 0.01 -14.96
N VAL A 178 21.17 -1.27 -14.62
CA VAL A 178 20.52 -2.38 -15.31
C VAL A 178 19.76 -3.28 -14.34
N PHE A 179 20.35 -3.53 -13.17
CA PHE A 179 19.83 -4.38 -12.11
C PHE A 179 19.52 -3.53 -10.88
N ILE A 180 18.44 -3.85 -10.18
CA ILE A 180 17.99 -3.05 -9.04
C ILE A 180 18.95 -3.15 -7.86
N ASN A 181 19.58 -4.31 -7.67
CA ASN A 181 20.60 -4.50 -6.66
C ASN A 181 21.61 -5.58 -7.11
N LYS A 182 22.61 -5.84 -6.27
CA LYS A 182 23.61 -6.87 -6.55
C LYS A 182 22.96 -8.25 -6.59
N HIS A 183 22.11 -8.64 -5.65
CA HIS A 183 21.45 -9.94 -5.72
C HIS A 183 20.76 -10.20 -7.08
N SER A 184 20.09 -9.19 -7.65
CA SER A 184 19.37 -9.30 -8.93
C SER A 184 20.25 -9.64 -10.13
N ALA A 185 21.55 -9.30 -10.11
CA ALA A 185 22.43 -9.67 -11.24
C ALA A 185 22.97 -11.10 -11.14
N ASN A 186 22.60 -11.89 -10.13
CA ASN A 186 23.10 -13.27 -9.96
C ASN A 186 22.50 -14.20 -11.01
N SER A 187 21.19 -14.09 -11.20
CA SER A 187 20.40 -14.94 -12.09
C SER A 187 19.14 -14.22 -12.55
N PHE A 188 18.49 -14.76 -13.58
CA PHE A 188 17.24 -14.22 -14.09
C PHE A 188 16.11 -14.37 -13.07
N GLU A 189 16.12 -15.48 -12.33
CA GLU A 189 15.16 -15.81 -11.29
C GLU A 189 15.25 -14.85 -10.09
N ASP A 190 16.49 -14.53 -9.68
CA ASP A 190 16.77 -13.54 -8.63
C ASP A 190 16.38 -12.13 -9.08
N GLU A 191 16.56 -11.80 -10.36
CA GLU A 191 16.10 -10.52 -10.89
C GLU A 191 14.57 -10.38 -10.83
N ILE A 192 13.82 -11.44 -11.19
CA ILE A 192 12.37 -11.41 -11.11
C ILE A 192 11.90 -11.23 -9.67
N SER A 193 12.45 -11.99 -8.72
CA SER A 193 12.06 -11.87 -7.31
C SER A 193 12.38 -10.50 -6.73
N ASP A 194 13.55 -9.96 -7.04
CA ASP A 194 13.96 -8.65 -6.53
C ASP A 194 13.15 -7.51 -7.16
N LEU A 195 12.78 -7.61 -8.44
CA LEU A 195 11.89 -6.63 -9.06
C LEU A 195 10.49 -6.67 -8.46
N ILE A 196 9.94 -7.86 -8.14
CA ILE A 196 8.67 -7.98 -7.40
C ILE A 196 8.80 -7.29 -6.04
N TRP A 197 9.84 -7.65 -5.29
CA TRP A 197 10.06 -7.10 -3.96
C TRP A 197 10.17 -5.57 -3.98
N TYR A 198 11.08 -5.00 -4.78
CA TYR A 198 11.27 -3.56 -4.84
C TYR A 198 10.04 -2.82 -5.39
N ALA A 199 9.28 -3.41 -6.32
CA ALA A 199 8.08 -2.79 -6.84
C ALA A 199 6.98 -2.64 -5.78
N GLU A 200 6.90 -3.58 -4.83
CA GLU A 200 5.92 -3.57 -3.75
C GLU A 200 6.37 -2.79 -2.51
N THR A 201 7.67 -2.78 -2.18
CA THR A 201 8.18 -2.11 -0.98
C THR A 201 8.73 -0.72 -1.25
N HIS A 202 9.32 -0.48 -2.42
CA HIS A 202 10.03 0.75 -2.76
C HIS A 202 9.58 1.38 -4.10
N PRO A 203 8.27 1.51 -4.40
CA PRO A 203 7.80 2.04 -5.67
C PRO A 203 8.25 3.49 -5.91
N SER A 204 8.38 4.31 -4.85
CA SER A 204 8.88 5.68 -4.95
C SER A 204 10.35 5.75 -5.36
N VAL A 205 11.19 4.87 -4.77
CA VAL A 205 12.62 4.77 -5.11
C VAL A 205 12.79 4.41 -6.57
N LEU A 206 12.07 3.37 -7.02
CA LEU A 206 12.07 2.95 -8.43
C LEU A 206 11.63 4.12 -9.31
N ARG A 207 10.45 4.67 -9.07
CA ARG A 207 9.86 5.72 -9.89
C ARG A 207 10.76 6.95 -10.05
N ASN A 208 11.45 7.34 -8.99
CA ASN A 208 12.31 8.53 -8.97
C ASN A 208 13.74 8.26 -9.42
N MET A 209 14.08 7.02 -9.84
CA MET A 209 15.38 6.72 -10.43
C MET A 209 15.67 7.62 -11.63
N ASP A 210 16.95 7.99 -11.79
CA ASP A 210 17.44 8.84 -12.89
C ASP A 210 16.64 10.16 -13.03
N GLY A 211 16.24 10.75 -11.90
CA GLY A 211 15.48 12.01 -11.88
C GLY A 211 14.03 11.88 -12.37
N GLY A 212 13.47 10.66 -12.40
CA GLY A 212 12.11 10.39 -12.86
C GLY A 212 12.01 10.09 -14.36
N ASP A 213 13.13 9.79 -15.03
CA ASP A 213 13.13 9.34 -16.41
C ASP A 213 12.98 7.82 -16.54
N ILE A 214 12.52 7.36 -17.70
CA ILE A 214 12.31 5.93 -17.96
C ILE A 214 13.66 5.22 -18.15
N THR A 215 14.11 4.53 -17.10
CA THR A 215 15.30 3.67 -17.08
C THR A 215 15.07 2.28 -17.69
N THR A 216 16.15 1.49 -17.74
CA THR A 216 16.11 0.06 -18.09
C THR A 216 15.26 -0.75 -17.11
N ILE A 217 15.38 -0.47 -15.80
CA ILE A 217 14.65 -1.18 -14.74
C ILE A 217 13.14 -0.97 -14.92
N HIS A 218 12.70 0.26 -15.22
CA HIS A 218 11.28 0.53 -15.52
C HIS A 218 10.73 -0.30 -16.69
N LYS A 219 11.54 -0.53 -17.73
CA LYS A 219 11.13 -1.36 -18.87
C LYS A 219 10.98 -2.82 -18.47
N LYS A 220 11.85 -3.33 -17.60
CA LYS A 220 11.77 -4.69 -17.06
C LYS A 220 10.54 -4.88 -16.18
N ILE A 221 10.24 -3.93 -15.29
CA ILE A 221 9.03 -3.93 -14.47
C ILE A 221 7.77 -3.99 -15.35
N LYS A 222 7.69 -3.18 -16.41
CA LYS A 222 6.56 -3.23 -17.36
C LYS A 222 6.40 -4.60 -18.03
N LEU A 223 7.50 -5.20 -18.47
CA LEU A 223 7.47 -6.53 -19.09
C LEU A 223 7.03 -7.60 -18.09
N LEU A 224 7.53 -7.54 -16.85
CA LEU A 224 7.16 -8.48 -15.80
C LEU A 224 5.70 -8.32 -15.36
N ALA A 225 5.19 -7.09 -15.27
CA ALA A 225 3.78 -6.81 -15.00
C ALA A 225 2.87 -7.41 -16.07
N GLN A 226 3.26 -7.36 -17.35
CA GLN A 226 2.51 -8.01 -18.43
C GLN A 226 2.51 -9.53 -18.28
N VAL A 227 3.66 -10.13 -17.94
CA VAL A 227 3.72 -11.58 -17.69
C VAL A 227 2.83 -11.97 -16.51
N LEU A 228 2.76 -11.15 -15.47
CA LEU A 228 1.86 -11.36 -14.34
C LEU A 228 0.39 -11.27 -14.77
N GLU A 229 0.01 -10.26 -15.56
CA GLU A 229 -1.33 -10.15 -16.16
C GLU A 229 -1.70 -11.37 -17.00
N ASP A 230 -0.77 -11.90 -17.79
CA ASP A 230 -1.02 -13.04 -18.66
C ASP A 230 -1.16 -14.37 -17.90
N ASN A 231 -0.64 -14.46 -16.67
CA ASN A 231 -0.55 -15.70 -15.89
C ASN A 231 -1.43 -15.75 -14.63
N PHE A 232 -2.03 -14.64 -14.22
CA PHE A 232 -2.90 -14.55 -13.05
C PHE A 232 -4.27 -13.99 -13.40
N ASN A 233 -5.34 -14.65 -12.93
CA ASN A 233 -6.70 -14.18 -13.18
C ASN A 233 -7.06 -12.97 -12.29
N SER A 234 -6.39 -12.83 -11.15
CA SER A 234 -6.52 -11.69 -10.25
C SER A 234 -5.87 -10.41 -10.78
N ILE A 235 -5.04 -10.50 -11.83
CA ILE A 235 -4.32 -9.38 -12.41
C ILE A 235 -4.97 -9.03 -13.74
N SER A 236 -5.18 -7.74 -13.95
CA SER A 236 -5.70 -7.22 -15.21
C SER A 236 -5.19 -5.79 -15.39
N GLN A 237 -5.38 -5.23 -16.57
CA GLN A 237 -5.11 -3.81 -16.81
C GLN A 237 -5.75 -2.88 -15.76
N ASN A 238 -6.87 -3.29 -15.16
CA ASN A 238 -7.56 -2.53 -14.11
C ASN A 238 -6.88 -2.60 -12.74
N THR A 239 -6.06 -3.61 -12.45
CA THR A 239 -5.33 -3.67 -11.17
C THR A 239 -4.19 -2.67 -11.13
N LYS A 240 -3.73 -2.19 -12.30
CA LYS A 240 -2.63 -1.22 -12.43
C LYS A 240 -1.37 -1.66 -11.66
N LEU A 241 -1.09 -2.96 -11.68
CA LEU A 241 0.04 -3.55 -10.95
C LEU A 241 1.35 -2.79 -11.27
N TRP A 242 1.99 -2.29 -10.21
CA TRP A 242 3.25 -1.55 -10.23
C TRP A 242 3.30 -0.31 -11.12
N TYR A 243 2.14 0.26 -11.47
CA TYR A 243 2.12 1.54 -12.18
C TYR A 243 2.79 2.63 -11.36
N ASP A 244 2.63 2.59 -10.05
CA ASP A 244 3.29 3.45 -9.07
C ASP A 244 4.82 3.33 -9.03
N ALA A 245 5.39 2.20 -9.41
CA ALA A 245 6.84 2.02 -9.52
C ALA A 245 7.44 2.62 -10.81
N ILE A 246 6.61 3.19 -11.69
CA ILE A 246 7.01 3.69 -13.01
C ILE A 246 6.80 5.21 -13.07
N PRO A 247 7.74 5.99 -13.64
CA PRO A 247 7.52 7.42 -13.83
C PRO A 247 6.39 7.69 -14.82
N GLN A 248 5.43 8.51 -14.38
CA GLN A 248 4.27 8.91 -15.17
C GLN A 248 4.30 10.41 -15.47
N LYS A 249 3.45 10.83 -16.40
CA LYS A 249 3.20 12.25 -16.69
C LYS A 249 1.73 12.56 -16.44
N PRO A 250 1.40 13.77 -15.95
CA PRO A 250 0.00 14.13 -15.73
C PRO A 250 -0.75 14.15 -17.06
N GLN A 251 -1.99 13.67 -17.05
CA GLN A 251 -2.86 13.77 -18.22
C GLN A 251 -3.16 15.23 -18.54
N GLY A 252 -3.47 15.54 -19.81
CA GLY A 252 -3.60 16.91 -20.30
C GLY A 252 -4.59 17.77 -19.50
N TRP A 253 -5.70 17.18 -19.03
CA TRP A 253 -6.72 17.85 -18.24
C TRP A 253 -6.30 18.14 -16.78
N ALA A 254 -5.27 17.46 -16.28
CA ALA A 254 -4.77 17.59 -14.91
C ALA A 254 -3.51 18.45 -14.80
N LYS A 255 -2.83 18.69 -15.93
CA LYS A 255 -1.48 19.27 -15.98
C LYS A 255 -1.37 20.63 -15.29
N GLU A 256 -2.30 21.55 -15.57
CA GLU A 256 -2.25 22.91 -15.01
C GLU A 256 -2.42 22.91 -13.48
N ILE A 257 -3.40 22.15 -12.98
CA ILE A 257 -3.68 22.06 -11.54
C ILE A 257 -2.54 21.36 -10.80
N ILE A 258 -1.96 20.31 -11.39
CA ILE A 258 -0.81 19.63 -10.79
C ILE A 258 0.41 20.56 -10.73
N GLU A 259 0.62 21.40 -11.74
CA GLU A 259 1.70 22.39 -11.72
C GLU A 259 1.46 23.47 -10.65
N GLU A 260 0.20 23.91 -10.48
CA GLU A 260 -0.19 24.80 -9.39
C GLU A 260 0.11 24.20 -8.01
N MET A 261 -0.26 22.93 -7.79
CA MET A 261 0.03 22.23 -6.54
C MET A 261 1.53 22.06 -6.29
N LYS A 262 2.33 21.79 -7.33
CA LYS A 262 3.79 21.72 -7.21
C LYS A 262 4.37 23.06 -6.78
N ASN A 263 3.93 24.15 -7.40
CA ASN A 263 4.38 25.51 -7.06
C ASN A 263 3.97 25.93 -5.64
N ALA A 264 2.87 25.38 -5.12
CA ALA A 264 2.42 25.56 -3.74
C ALA A 264 3.06 24.57 -2.75
N SER A 265 3.98 23.71 -3.18
CA SER A 265 4.61 22.65 -2.37
C SER A 265 3.62 21.69 -1.72
N LEU A 266 2.48 21.43 -2.39
CA LEU A 266 1.42 20.56 -1.88
C LEU A 266 1.60 19.08 -2.25
N ILE A 267 2.52 18.77 -3.17
CA ILE A 267 2.86 17.39 -3.58
C ILE A 267 4.23 17.03 -2.99
N PRO A 268 4.28 16.17 -1.96
CA PRO A 268 5.52 15.61 -1.42
C PRO A 268 6.41 14.91 -2.47
N GLU A 269 7.72 14.82 -2.19
CA GLU A 269 8.72 14.27 -3.11
C GLU A 269 8.41 12.81 -3.48
N GLU A 270 8.01 12.03 -2.49
CA GLU A 270 7.66 10.62 -2.57
C GLU A 270 6.43 10.34 -3.43
N PHE A 271 5.69 11.37 -3.87
CA PHE A 271 4.57 11.25 -4.81
C PHE A 271 4.83 11.90 -6.16
N LYS A 272 5.99 12.53 -6.36
CA LYS A 272 6.34 13.04 -7.68
C LYS A 272 6.38 11.91 -8.71
N GLY A 273 5.87 12.20 -9.91
CA GLY A 273 5.77 11.22 -10.99
C GLY A 273 4.62 10.21 -10.85
N MET A 274 3.77 10.28 -9.82
CA MET A 274 2.64 9.37 -9.58
C MET A 274 1.31 10.06 -9.91
N TYR A 275 0.56 9.55 -10.89
CA TYR A 275 -0.65 10.22 -11.41
C TYR A 275 -1.83 9.28 -11.66
N GLU A 276 -1.63 8.23 -12.45
CA GLU A 276 -2.65 7.32 -12.95
C GLU A 276 -2.89 6.10 -12.05
N ALA A 277 -1.97 5.80 -11.12
CA ALA A 277 -2.18 4.77 -10.09
C ALA A 277 -3.36 5.15 -9.19
N TYR A 278 -4.04 4.16 -8.62
CA TYR A 278 -5.06 4.41 -7.59
C TYR A 278 -4.39 4.88 -6.30
N ILE A 279 -5.01 5.85 -5.63
CA ILE A 279 -4.48 6.36 -4.36
C ILE A 279 -4.90 5.46 -3.20
N SER A 280 -3.93 5.02 -2.40
CA SER A 280 -4.17 4.28 -1.16
C SER A 280 -4.81 5.19 -0.10
N ARG A 281 -5.46 4.63 0.92
CA ARG A 281 -5.97 5.44 2.04
C ARG A 281 -4.82 6.14 2.72
N LYS A 282 -3.75 5.38 3.02
CA LYS A 282 -2.50 5.87 3.59
C LYS A 282 -2.06 7.14 2.88
N ASP A 283 -1.75 7.04 1.59
CA ASP A 283 -1.19 8.17 0.83
C ASP A 283 -2.16 9.34 0.69
N PHE A 284 -3.47 9.09 0.58
CA PHE A 284 -4.45 10.16 0.59
C PHE A 284 -4.41 10.96 1.91
N TYR A 285 -4.32 10.28 3.05
CA TYR A 285 -4.17 10.94 4.34
C TYR A 285 -2.84 11.71 4.46
N ARG A 286 -1.73 11.17 3.94
CA ARG A 286 -0.43 11.88 3.88
C ARG A 286 -0.56 13.21 3.13
N LEU A 287 -1.23 13.17 1.96
CA LEU A 287 -1.50 14.38 1.16
C LEU A 287 -2.39 15.38 1.89
N VAL A 288 -3.44 14.92 2.57
CA VAL A 288 -4.33 15.78 3.37
C VAL A 288 -3.56 16.45 4.50
N ILE A 289 -2.72 15.70 5.23
CA ILE A 289 -1.89 16.24 6.32
C ILE A 289 -0.93 17.29 5.78
N ASN A 290 -0.21 17.01 4.69
CA ASN A 290 0.69 17.97 4.06
C ASN A 290 -0.07 19.25 3.64
N LEU A 291 -1.25 19.10 3.04
CA LEU A 291 -2.11 20.21 2.65
C LEU A 291 -2.54 21.05 3.84
N LEU A 292 -3.00 20.42 4.92
CA LEU A 292 -3.45 21.13 6.12
C LEU A 292 -2.27 21.80 6.84
N ASN A 293 -1.12 21.15 6.96
CA ASN A 293 0.10 21.76 7.50
C ASN A 293 0.49 23.02 6.72
N ASN A 294 0.41 22.98 5.39
CA ASN A 294 0.66 24.15 4.55
C ASN A 294 -0.40 25.25 4.76
N LYS A 295 -1.67 24.89 4.90
CA LYS A 295 -2.79 25.84 4.96
C LYS A 295 -2.95 26.53 6.31
N ILE A 296 -2.93 25.75 7.39
CA ILE A 296 -3.27 26.22 8.74
C ILE A 296 -2.10 26.14 9.72
N GLY A 297 -1.01 25.46 9.38
CA GLY A 297 0.16 25.26 10.24
C GLY A 297 0.01 24.07 11.21
N GLU A 298 1.14 23.48 11.59
CA GLU A 298 1.23 22.25 12.41
C GLU A 298 0.61 22.41 13.81
N GLU A 299 0.80 23.56 14.45
CA GLU A 299 0.21 23.85 15.77
C GLU A 299 -1.33 23.83 15.71
N ASN A 300 -1.91 24.43 14.67
CA ASN A 300 -3.36 24.43 14.49
C ASN A 300 -3.88 23.06 14.07
N LEU A 301 -3.15 22.32 13.23
CA LEU A 301 -3.50 20.94 12.88
C LEU A 301 -3.63 20.08 14.15
N THR A 302 -2.66 20.17 15.04
CA THR A 302 -2.65 19.46 16.33
C THR A 302 -3.84 19.89 17.20
N ASN A 303 -4.14 21.18 17.27
CA ASN A 303 -5.28 21.70 18.04
C ASN A 303 -6.65 21.25 17.50
N TYR A 304 -6.80 21.17 16.17
CA TYR A 304 -8.08 20.80 15.55
C TYR A 304 -8.34 19.30 15.54
N PHE A 305 -7.29 18.47 15.46
CA PHE A 305 -7.44 17.05 15.14
C PHE A 305 -6.64 16.08 16.04
N GLY A 306 -5.86 16.59 17.00
CA GLY A 306 -5.02 15.79 17.91
C GLY A 306 -3.82 15.13 17.22
N VAL A 307 -2.93 14.49 17.99
CA VAL A 307 -1.76 13.74 17.49
C VAL A 307 -1.53 12.49 18.34
N ILE A 308 -1.27 11.35 17.71
CA ILE A 308 -0.66 10.16 18.35
C ILE A 308 0.78 10.05 17.84
N LYS A 309 1.74 9.81 18.74
CA LYS A 309 3.10 9.42 18.37
C LYS A 309 3.21 7.90 18.41
N TYR A 310 3.76 7.30 17.35
CA TYR A 310 4.16 5.91 17.32
C TYR A 310 5.69 5.80 17.46
N GLU A 311 6.16 4.68 18.00
CA GLU A 311 7.59 4.41 18.26
C GLU A 311 8.38 4.10 16.98
N GLU A 312 9.66 4.46 16.98
CA GLU A 312 10.64 4.22 15.91
C GLU A 312 10.96 2.73 15.75
N CYS A 313 10.76 2.21 14.53
CA CYS A 313 11.14 0.86 14.13
C CYS A 313 12.13 0.93 12.97
N VAL A 314 13.19 0.13 13.03
CA VAL A 314 14.24 0.08 12.01
C VAL A 314 14.16 -1.28 11.30
N ALA A 315 14.18 -1.32 9.96
CA ALA A 315 14.25 -2.56 9.18
C ALA A 315 15.69 -2.99 8.92
N LEU A 316 15.83 -4.23 8.44
CA LEU A 316 17.06 -4.74 7.86
C LEU A 316 16.85 -5.01 6.37
N ASP A 317 17.73 -4.46 5.51
CA ASP A 317 17.82 -4.82 4.08
C ASP A 317 18.15 -6.31 3.96
N PRO A 318 17.27 -7.17 3.40
CA PRO A 318 17.49 -8.61 3.34
C PRO A 318 18.63 -9.01 2.40
N VAL A 319 19.09 -8.12 1.52
CA VAL A 319 20.19 -8.36 0.58
C VAL A 319 21.49 -7.74 1.07
N LYS A 320 21.44 -6.51 1.57
CA LYS A 320 22.64 -5.77 1.99
C LYS A 320 23.01 -6.03 3.46
N GLY A 321 22.08 -6.53 4.27
CA GLY A 321 22.27 -6.76 5.70
C GLY A 321 22.57 -5.49 6.49
N VAL A 322 22.07 -4.35 6.01
CA VAL A 322 22.19 -3.04 6.67
C VAL A 322 20.85 -2.62 7.21
N PHE A 323 20.86 -1.85 8.31
CA PHE A 323 19.66 -1.18 8.75
C PHE A 323 19.20 -0.20 7.69
N ILE A 324 17.95 -0.31 7.27
CA ILE A 324 17.26 0.72 6.51
C ILE A 324 16.26 1.32 7.48
N ASP A 325 16.15 2.64 7.51
CA ASP A 325 14.96 3.25 8.06
C ASP A 325 13.78 2.65 7.28
N GLU A 326 12.90 1.89 7.93
CA GLU A 326 11.64 1.58 7.25
C GLU A 326 11.05 2.96 6.93
N ASP A 327 10.58 3.14 5.69
CA ASP A 327 9.57 4.15 5.42
C ASP A 327 8.25 3.79 6.15
N ASN A 328 8.32 3.30 7.39
CA ASN A 328 7.33 3.47 8.42
C ASN A 328 7.43 4.90 8.92
N ILE A 329 7.02 5.79 8.02
CA ILE A 329 6.10 6.90 8.26
C ILE A 329 5.66 6.95 9.74
N HIS A 330 6.47 7.57 10.58
CA HIS A 330 6.03 8.23 11.81
C HIS A 330 5.21 9.45 11.42
N GLU A 331 4.14 9.25 10.68
CA GLU A 331 3.14 10.29 10.57
C GLU A 331 2.31 10.19 11.82
N ALA A 332 2.49 11.20 12.67
CA ALA A 332 1.47 11.66 13.57
C ALA A 332 0.19 11.95 12.76
N TYR A 333 -0.57 10.90 12.43
CA TYR A 333 -1.87 11.07 11.82
C TYR A 333 -2.78 11.66 12.88
N PRO A 334 -3.45 12.78 12.59
CA PRO A 334 -4.38 13.32 13.54
C PRO A 334 -5.53 12.32 13.75
N MET A 335 -5.67 11.80 14.98
CA MET A 335 -6.58 10.69 15.31
C MET A 335 -7.99 10.95 14.81
N GLU A 336 -8.46 12.20 14.88
CA GLU A 336 -9.80 12.58 14.45
C GLU A 336 -10.02 12.54 12.93
N LEU A 337 -8.95 12.43 12.13
CA LEU A 337 -9.05 12.32 10.67
C LEU A 337 -9.23 10.86 10.23
N LEU A 338 -8.69 9.91 10.98
CA LEU A 338 -8.62 8.51 10.56
C LEU A 338 -9.98 7.82 10.71
N SER A 339 -10.47 7.22 9.62
CA SER A 339 -11.69 6.41 9.65
C SER A 339 -11.42 4.99 10.13
N THR A 340 -12.46 4.26 10.53
CA THR A 340 -12.37 2.83 10.83
C THR A 340 -11.86 2.03 9.61
N GLU A 341 -12.18 2.47 8.38
CA GLU A 341 -11.67 1.83 7.17
C GLU A 341 -10.15 1.99 7.03
N PHE A 342 -9.58 3.12 7.46
CA PHE A 342 -8.13 3.32 7.48
C PHE A 342 -7.44 2.31 8.39
N PHE A 343 -7.90 2.15 9.63
CA PHE A 343 -7.29 1.21 10.58
C PHE A 343 -7.40 -0.25 10.12
N ASN A 344 -8.48 -0.59 9.40
CA ASN A 344 -8.68 -1.95 8.89
C ASN A 344 -7.87 -2.26 7.62
N ASN A 345 -7.69 -1.26 6.74
CA ASN A 345 -7.03 -1.44 5.45
C ASN A 345 -6.40 -0.14 4.92
N PRO A 346 -5.25 0.30 5.48
CA PRO A 346 -4.60 1.55 5.10
C PRO A 346 -4.05 1.51 3.66
N GLU A 347 -3.62 0.34 3.20
CA GLU A 347 -3.08 0.13 1.84
C GLU A 347 -4.17 0.03 0.76
N GLY A 348 -5.43 -0.16 1.15
CA GLY A 348 -6.52 -0.23 0.18
C GLY A 348 -6.81 1.11 -0.51
N PHE A 349 -7.45 1.08 -1.67
CA PHE A 349 -7.71 2.29 -2.44
C PHE A 349 -8.88 3.13 -1.91
N MET A 350 -8.77 4.45 -2.11
CA MET A 350 -9.79 5.44 -1.75
C MET A 350 -10.87 5.54 -2.82
N SER A 351 -12.10 5.26 -2.44
CA SER A 351 -13.28 5.55 -3.26
C SER A 351 -13.63 7.04 -3.24
N ARG A 352 -14.39 7.47 -4.25
CA ARG A 352 -14.91 8.84 -4.35
C ARG A 352 -15.79 9.21 -3.15
N LEU A 353 -16.55 8.27 -2.60
CA LEU A 353 -17.39 8.48 -1.41
C LEU A 353 -16.54 8.68 -0.15
N GLU A 354 -15.49 7.88 0.06
CA GLU A 354 -14.59 8.03 1.21
C GLU A 354 -13.92 9.41 1.20
N ILE A 355 -13.40 9.84 0.04
CA ILE A 355 -12.82 11.18 -0.12
C ILE A 355 -13.86 12.27 0.20
N ALA A 356 -15.09 12.15 -0.30
CA ALA A 356 -16.15 13.11 -0.01
C ALA A 356 -16.44 13.21 1.50
N LYS A 357 -16.59 12.08 2.19
CA LYS A 357 -16.85 12.02 3.64
C LYS A 357 -15.76 12.74 4.42
N ILE A 358 -14.50 12.43 4.14
CA ILE A 358 -13.33 12.98 4.85
C ILE A 358 -13.23 14.50 4.61
N LEU A 359 -13.31 14.96 3.36
CA LEU A 359 -13.14 16.40 3.08
C LEU A 359 -14.30 17.24 3.60
N ILE A 360 -15.53 16.72 3.60
CA ILE A 360 -16.66 17.40 4.23
C ILE A 360 -16.48 17.47 5.75
N TYR A 361 -16.01 16.40 6.39
CA TYR A 361 -15.70 16.40 7.82
C TYR A 361 -14.63 17.45 8.15
N ILE A 362 -13.47 17.41 7.47
CA ILE A 362 -12.37 18.36 7.67
C ILE A 362 -12.85 19.79 7.44
N GLY A 363 -13.51 20.03 6.30
CA GLY A 363 -14.01 21.37 5.98
C GLY A 363 -14.96 21.88 7.06
N SER A 364 -15.86 21.03 7.59
CA SER A 364 -16.77 21.43 8.66
C SER A 364 -16.06 21.85 9.95
N LYS A 365 -14.97 21.17 10.31
CA LYS A 365 -14.10 21.52 11.44
C LYS A 365 -13.38 22.84 11.22
N LEU A 366 -13.05 23.16 9.97
CA LEU A 366 -12.44 24.42 9.55
C LEU A 366 -13.45 25.54 9.24
N GLY A 367 -14.73 25.33 9.53
CA GLY A 367 -15.78 26.36 9.37
C GLY A 367 -16.44 26.43 7.99
N MET A 368 -16.22 25.45 7.11
CA MET A 368 -16.96 25.31 5.86
C MET A 368 -18.46 25.10 6.15
N ASP A 369 -19.32 25.91 5.54
CA ASP A 369 -20.77 25.77 5.69
C ASP A 369 -21.28 24.47 5.05
N ILE A 370 -21.77 23.56 5.89
CA ILE A 370 -22.37 22.27 5.50
C ILE A 370 -23.90 22.25 5.63
N THR A 371 -24.52 23.40 5.91
CA THR A 371 -25.96 23.45 6.23
C THR A 371 -26.88 23.48 5.00
N GLY A 372 -26.31 23.74 3.81
CA GLY A 372 -27.04 23.77 2.54
C GLY A 372 -26.31 23.00 1.43
N TYR A 373 -27.05 22.19 0.70
CA TYR A 373 -26.61 21.51 -0.52
C TYR A 373 -27.75 21.42 -1.53
N GLU A 374 -27.40 21.35 -2.81
CA GLU A 374 -28.32 21.02 -3.88
C GLU A 374 -28.43 19.50 -4.01
N VAL A 375 -29.65 18.98 -4.06
CA VAL A 375 -29.88 17.56 -4.36
C VAL A 375 -29.77 17.39 -5.86
N ILE A 376 -28.72 16.71 -6.30
CA ILE A 376 -28.47 16.42 -7.71
C ILE A 376 -28.95 15.00 -8.01
N GLU A 377 -29.77 14.84 -9.05
CA GLU A 377 -30.29 13.53 -9.46
C GLU A 377 -29.23 12.72 -10.22
N TYR A 378 -28.38 12.01 -9.49
CA TYR A 378 -27.52 10.97 -10.06
C TYR A 378 -28.25 9.63 -10.15
N ARG A 379 -28.07 8.90 -11.24
CA ARG A 379 -28.74 7.60 -11.46
C ARG A 379 -28.29 6.51 -10.49
N ASP A 380 -27.04 6.59 -10.04
CA ASP A 380 -26.40 5.62 -9.14
C ASP A 380 -26.54 5.98 -7.66
N ILE A 381 -27.22 7.09 -7.32
CA ILE A 381 -27.39 7.52 -5.93
C ILE A 381 -28.22 6.56 -5.08
N SER A 382 -29.08 5.76 -5.73
CA SER A 382 -29.87 4.72 -5.06
C SER A 382 -29.03 3.55 -4.56
N LEU A 383 -27.80 3.37 -5.08
CA LEU A 383 -26.85 2.36 -4.61
C LEU A 383 -26.17 2.78 -3.29
N VAL A 384 -26.28 4.05 -2.90
CA VAL A 384 -25.67 4.61 -1.70
C VAL A 384 -26.68 4.63 -0.57
N GLU A 385 -26.19 4.30 0.64
CA GLU A 385 -26.99 4.39 1.87
C GLU A 385 -27.54 5.81 2.06
N GLU A 386 -28.80 5.91 2.51
CA GLU A 386 -29.48 7.20 2.64
C GLU A 386 -28.74 8.19 3.56
N THR A 387 -28.07 7.67 4.59
CA THR A 387 -27.22 8.40 5.54
C THR A 387 -25.94 8.95 4.91
N GLU A 388 -25.46 8.37 3.82
CA GLU A 388 -24.22 8.77 3.15
C GLU A 388 -24.43 9.69 1.94
N ARG A 389 -25.63 9.69 1.35
CA ARG A 389 -26.00 10.57 0.23
C ARG A 389 -25.72 12.05 0.47
N PRO A 390 -25.94 12.63 1.67
CA PRO A 390 -25.64 14.04 1.92
C PRO A 390 -24.17 14.42 1.66
N TYR A 391 -23.20 13.53 1.90
CA TYR A 391 -21.79 13.82 1.63
C TYR A 391 -21.52 13.99 0.13
N ILE A 392 -22.19 13.20 -0.70
CA ILE A 392 -22.11 13.30 -2.16
C ILE A 392 -22.67 14.64 -2.64
N TYR A 393 -23.84 15.02 -2.14
CA TYR A 393 -24.46 16.29 -2.52
C TYR A 393 -23.67 17.50 -2.05
N LEU A 394 -23.14 17.46 -0.82
CA LEU A 394 -22.26 18.51 -0.29
C LEU A 394 -20.98 18.63 -1.12
N ALA A 395 -20.29 17.52 -1.39
CA ALA A 395 -19.06 17.53 -2.17
C ALA A 395 -19.30 18.07 -3.59
N ALA A 396 -20.43 17.74 -4.22
CA ALA A 396 -20.82 18.26 -5.52
C ALA A 396 -21.18 19.74 -5.49
N SER A 397 -21.98 20.17 -4.49
CA SER A 397 -22.40 21.57 -4.33
C SER A 397 -21.22 22.50 -4.04
N LYS A 398 -20.21 22.02 -3.31
CA LYS A 398 -18.96 22.75 -3.05
C LYS A 398 -17.97 22.65 -4.21
N GLY A 399 -18.26 21.86 -5.24
CA GLY A 399 -17.40 21.69 -6.39
C GLY A 399 -16.15 20.85 -6.13
N LEU A 400 -16.05 20.15 -5.00
CA LEU A 400 -14.94 19.26 -4.66
C LEU A 400 -14.88 18.09 -5.64
N LEU A 401 -16.00 17.36 -5.74
CA LEU A 401 -16.18 16.18 -6.57
C LEU A 401 -17.40 16.38 -7.46
N LYS A 402 -17.27 16.15 -8.77
CA LYS A 402 -18.40 16.20 -9.71
C LYS A 402 -18.60 14.83 -10.35
N GLY A 403 -19.86 14.46 -10.60
CA GLY A 403 -20.20 13.30 -11.43
C GLY A 403 -19.92 13.55 -12.91
N ASP A 404 -20.17 12.54 -13.74
CA ASP A 404 -20.06 12.63 -15.21
C ASP A 404 -21.30 13.24 -15.89
N GLY A 405 -22.18 13.84 -15.09
CA GLY A 405 -23.48 14.38 -15.50
C GLY A 405 -24.64 13.39 -15.31
N LEU A 406 -24.39 12.08 -15.37
CA LEU A 406 -25.42 11.05 -15.15
C LEU A 406 -25.20 10.27 -13.85
N ASN A 407 -23.94 10.01 -13.49
CA ASN A 407 -23.53 9.20 -12.36
C ASN A 407 -22.49 9.92 -11.51
N PHE A 408 -22.56 9.72 -10.20
CA PHE A 408 -21.52 10.21 -9.28
C PHE A 408 -20.32 9.27 -9.19
N LYS A 409 -20.57 7.97 -9.34
CA LYS A 409 -19.67 6.83 -9.18
C LYS A 409 -19.06 6.74 -7.78
N PRO A 410 -19.88 6.56 -6.74
CA PRO A 410 -19.45 6.65 -5.34
C PRO A 410 -18.37 5.62 -4.97
N TYR A 411 -18.43 4.44 -5.57
CA TYR A 411 -17.55 3.30 -5.26
C TYR A 411 -16.36 3.16 -6.22
N ASP A 412 -16.24 4.03 -7.22
CA ASP A 412 -15.06 4.05 -8.08
C ASP A 412 -13.85 4.59 -7.29
N TYR A 413 -12.70 3.97 -7.49
CA TYR A 413 -11.44 4.41 -6.88
C TYR A 413 -10.88 5.64 -7.59
N CYS A 414 -10.32 6.56 -6.80
CA CYS A 414 -9.63 7.73 -7.33
C CYS A 414 -8.18 7.41 -7.66
N THR A 415 -7.72 7.99 -8.75
CA THR A 415 -6.30 8.08 -9.09
C THR A 415 -5.61 9.22 -8.33
N TYR A 416 -4.29 9.19 -8.27
CA TYR A 416 -3.49 10.28 -7.68
C TYR A 416 -3.79 11.65 -8.30
N GLN A 417 -3.86 11.74 -9.63
CA GLN A 417 -4.17 13.00 -10.31
C GLN A 417 -5.59 13.52 -10.01
N GLU A 418 -6.57 12.61 -9.84
CA GLU A 418 -7.91 13.01 -9.39
C GLU A 418 -7.86 13.52 -7.95
N ALA A 419 -7.16 12.81 -7.06
CA ALA A 419 -6.98 13.22 -5.66
C ALA A 419 -6.31 14.59 -5.57
N TYR A 420 -5.24 14.84 -6.32
CA TYR A 420 -4.60 16.15 -6.42
C TYR A 420 -5.58 17.26 -6.77
N ILE A 421 -6.39 17.06 -7.81
CA ILE A 421 -7.35 18.08 -8.23
C ILE A 421 -8.43 18.33 -7.18
N ILE A 422 -8.93 17.26 -6.56
CA ILE A 422 -9.91 17.36 -5.47
C ILE A 422 -9.31 18.14 -4.29
N LEU A 423 -8.07 17.81 -3.91
CA LEU A 423 -7.35 18.46 -2.82
C LEU A 423 -7.03 19.93 -3.13
N MET A 424 -6.65 20.27 -4.36
CA MET A 424 -6.43 21.68 -4.74
C MET A 424 -7.73 22.49 -4.66
N ARG A 425 -8.85 21.92 -5.09
CA ARG A 425 -10.18 22.56 -4.93
C ARG A 425 -10.53 22.75 -3.47
N PHE A 426 -10.25 21.74 -2.65
CA PHE A 426 -10.46 21.81 -1.21
C PHE A 426 -9.59 22.92 -0.59
N TYR A 427 -8.30 22.97 -0.90
CA TYR A 427 -7.36 23.99 -0.45
C TYR A 427 -7.81 25.43 -0.78
N ASN A 428 -8.49 25.62 -1.90
CA ASN A 428 -9.03 26.92 -2.31
C ASN A 428 -10.34 27.31 -1.62
N ILE A 429 -11.04 26.35 -0.98
CA ILE A 429 -12.30 26.57 -0.28
C ILE A 429 -12.10 26.87 1.20
N ILE A 430 -11.21 26.10 1.84
CA ILE A 430 -10.77 26.36 3.23
C ILE A 430 -9.78 27.51 3.26
#